data_AF-A0A953DI43-F1
#
_entry.id   AF-A0A953DI43-F1
#
_cell.length_a   1.000
_cell.length_b   1.000
_cell.length_c   1.000
_cell.angle_alpha   90.00
_cell.angle_beta   90.00
_cell.angle_gamma   90.00
#
_symmetry.space_group_name_H-M   'P 1'
#
loop_
_entity.id
_entity.type
_entity.pdbx_description
1 polymer ?
#
loop_
_entity_poly.entity_id
_entity_poly.type
_entity_poly.pdbx_seq_one_letter_code
_entity_poly.pdbx_strand_id
1 'polypeptide(L)'
;MALSTIVDIVFAAGLVAAALALTGAALQRVRAWLLATLTGVVSVAAVAVWVLFALRQERSLAVAAAGLSGCALVACASLLLRRALVRLAAVDAHLDRAQARLFELIDREAASRAAELERTLARARADSASLLQEQERQFAEERRRSFAEREREALADFNERLTRTQAQVEQRLAGWAQDLDRAVEGTKARIAELAQRQQRLLSDVEARLAADAERLATESEEQRAAIGRFRSELDRALEESLAAARAEVEAHAAERRRALHELEERMRRRERELLELLEHEEAEAVHRIRAGFAEIERRQIEQMQRLVERSVSSYADEAAQQFSGVVKTAREDAAKRLARELERSVSVFAREAETVLADRLAQVGDAGARRLERKLADAGKVLERQRDEWMTAVDQRIAELEADVRRRLEELVADAEAERGVLEARLQELARRLDATAALRGS
;
A
#
# COMPACT_ATOMS: atom_id res chain seq x y z
N MET A 1 -61.24 -40.76 -173.98
CA MET A 1 -61.19 -39.28 -174.06
C MET A 1 -62.08 -38.68 -172.97
N ALA A 2 -63.21 -38.02 -173.27
CA ALA A 2 -63.90 -37.16 -172.28
C ALA A 2 -64.30 -37.84 -170.94
N LEU A 3 -64.72 -39.11 -170.96
CA LEU A 3 -65.24 -39.78 -169.77
C LEU A 3 -64.16 -40.13 -168.73
N SER A 4 -62.96 -40.54 -169.16
CA SER A 4 -61.88 -40.96 -168.26
C SER A 4 -61.37 -39.79 -167.43
N THR A 5 -61.16 -38.62 -168.05
CA THR A 5 -60.70 -37.40 -167.37
C THR A 5 -61.64 -36.95 -166.25
N ILE A 6 -62.96 -37.15 -166.41
CA ILE A 6 -63.94 -36.87 -165.34
C ILE A 6 -63.74 -37.82 -164.16
N VAL A 7 -63.53 -39.12 -164.43
CA VAL A 7 -63.29 -40.13 -163.38
C VAL A 7 -61.94 -39.90 -162.67
N ASP A 8 -60.91 -39.48 -163.39
CA ASP A 8 -59.61 -39.13 -162.82
C ASP A 8 -59.71 -37.91 -161.88
N ILE A 9 -60.49 -36.88 -162.27
CA ILE A 9 -60.79 -35.71 -161.43
C ILE A 9 -61.59 -36.11 -160.17
N VAL A 10 -62.59 -36.99 -160.32
CA VAL A 10 -63.37 -37.51 -159.18
C VAL A 10 -62.50 -38.32 -158.23
N PHE A 11 -61.56 -39.12 -158.74
CA PHE A 11 -60.58 -39.83 -157.90
C PHE A 11 -59.64 -38.88 -157.17
N ALA A 12 -59.07 -37.89 -157.85
CA ALA A 12 -58.20 -36.88 -157.22
C ALA A 12 -58.93 -36.09 -156.13
N ALA A 13 -60.18 -35.68 -156.39
CA ALA A 13 -61.04 -35.02 -155.39
C ALA A 13 -61.36 -35.96 -154.20
N GLY A 14 -61.62 -37.25 -154.46
CA GLY A 14 -61.83 -38.27 -153.43
C GLY A 14 -60.61 -38.51 -152.55
N LEU A 15 -59.40 -38.46 -153.12
CA LEU A 15 -58.13 -38.58 -152.39
C LEU A 15 -57.88 -37.38 -151.47
N VAL A 16 -58.08 -36.16 -151.98
CA VAL A 16 -58.01 -34.92 -151.18
C VAL A 16 -59.06 -34.93 -150.07
N ALA A 17 -60.29 -35.37 -150.37
CA ALA A 17 -61.35 -35.52 -149.38
C ALA A 17 -60.97 -36.53 -148.27
N ALA A 18 -60.43 -37.70 -148.61
CA ALA A 18 -59.99 -38.69 -147.63
C ALA A 18 -58.83 -38.18 -146.74
N ALA A 19 -57.87 -37.46 -147.31
CA ALA A 19 -56.78 -36.84 -146.55
C ALA A 19 -57.29 -35.75 -145.59
N LEU A 20 -58.22 -34.90 -146.02
CA LEU A 20 -58.88 -33.88 -145.19
C LEU A 20 -59.79 -34.52 -144.11
N ALA A 21 -60.43 -35.66 -144.40
CA ALA A 21 -61.21 -36.41 -143.41
C ALA A 21 -60.31 -36.95 -142.30
N LEU A 22 -59.21 -37.62 -142.67
CA LEU A 22 -58.28 -38.24 -141.71
C LEU A 22 -57.59 -37.21 -140.82
N THR A 23 -57.02 -36.15 -141.43
CA THR A 23 -56.39 -35.05 -140.68
C THR A 23 -57.41 -34.27 -139.84
N GLY A 24 -58.59 -34.00 -140.38
CA GLY A 24 -59.69 -33.31 -139.68
C GLY A 24 -60.30 -34.11 -138.52
N ALA A 25 -60.23 -35.45 -138.58
CA ALA A 25 -60.60 -36.34 -137.48
C ALA A 25 -59.51 -36.41 -136.40
N ALA A 26 -58.24 -36.57 -136.79
CA ALA A 26 -57.10 -36.60 -135.87
C ALA A 26 -56.95 -35.28 -135.09
N LEU A 27 -57.10 -34.14 -135.76
CA LEU A 27 -57.12 -32.81 -135.14
C LEU A 27 -58.45 -32.46 -134.45
N GLN A 28 -59.46 -33.33 -134.53
CA GLN A 28 -60.84 -33.18 -134.02
C GLN A 28 -61.65 -31.95 -134.50
N ARG A 29 -61.03 -30.99 -135.20
CA ARG A 29 -61.57 -29.67 -135.58
C ARG A 29 -62.80 -29.72 -136.51
N VAL A 30 -62.95 -30.75 -137.33
CA VAL A 30 -64.09 -30.85 -138.28
C VAL A 30 -65.36 -31.27 -137.53
N ARG A 31 -66.55 -30.79 -137.91
CA ARG A 31 -67.84 -31.21 -137.28
C ARG A 31 -68.18 -32.65 -137.68
N ALA A 32 -68.80 -33.42 -136.78
CA ALA A 32 -69.05 -34.85 -137.02
C ALA A 32 -69.93 -35.13 -138.26
N TRP A 33 -70.91 -34.26 -138.52
CA TRP A 33 -71.75 -34.35 -139.72
C TRP A 33 -70.97 -34.10 -141.01
N LEU A 34 -70.00 -33.17 -141.02
CA LEU A 34 -69.17 -32.87 -142.21
C LEU A 34 -68.35 -34.09 -142.62
N LEU A 35 -67.73 -34.79 -141.65
CA LEU A 35 -67.02 -36.04 -141.93
C LEU A 35 -67.99 -37.10 -142.48
N ALA A 36 -69.17 -37.26 -141.86
CA ALA A 36 -70.16 -38.24 -142.31
C ALA A 36 -70.68 -37.95 -143.73
N THR A 37 -70.95 -36.69 -144.08
CA THR A 37 -71.34 -36.30 -145.44
C THR A 37 -70.20 -36.52 -146.44
N LEU A 38 -68.95 -36.24 -146.06
CA LEU A 38 -67.80 -36.42 -146.93
C LEU A 38 -67.53 -37.91 -147.22
N THR A 39 -67.54 -38.75 -146.18
CA THR A 39 -67.46 -40.22 -146.32
C THR A 39 -68.61 -40.75 -147.18
N GLY A 40 -69.83 -40.23 -147.00
CA GLY A 40 -71.00 -40.60 -147.80
C GLY A 40 -70.84 -40.26 -149.28
N VAL A 41 -70.43 -39.03 -149.60
CA VAL A 41 -70.17 -38.58 -150.98
C VAL A 41 -69.06 -39.41 -151.65
N VAL A 42 -67.93 -39.64 -150.96
CA VAL A 42 -66.83 -40.47 -151.50
C VAL A 42 -67.28 -41.93 -151.72
N SER A 43 -68.10 -42.48 -150.83
CA SER A 43 -68.65 -43.85 -150.98
C SER A 43 -69.64 -43.94 -152.15
N VAL A 44 -70.53 -42.97 -152.33
CA VAL A 44 -71.45 -42.91 -153.48
C VAL A 44 -70.68 -42.75 -154.79
N ALA A 45 -69.63 -41.92 -154.82
CA ALA A 45 -68.76 -41.78 -155.98
C ALA A 45 -68.02 -43.08 -156.31
N ALA A 46 -67.49 -43.80 -155.30
CA ALA A 46 -66.86 -45.11 -155.49
C ALA A 46 -67.82 -46.14 -156.12
N VAL A 47 -69.05 -46.24 -155.61
CA VAL A 47 -70.09 -47.12 -156.16
C VAL A 47 -70.46 -46.73 -157.59
N ALA A 48 -70.62 -45.43 -157.87
CA ALA A 48 -70.94 -44.94 -159.21
C ALA A 48 -69.85 -45.28 -160.24
N VAL A 49 -68.56 -45.16 -159.88
CA VAL A 49 -67.45 -45.52 -160.76
C VAL A 49 -67.33 -47.04 -160.95
N TRP A 50 -67.63 -47.85 -159.91
CA TRP A 50 -67.73 -49.31 -160.06
C TRP A 50 -68.85 -49.74 -161.02
N VAL A 51 -70.03 -49.10 -160.96
CA VAL A 51 -71.13 -49.35 -161.92
C VAL A 51 -70.70 -48.93 -163.34
N LEU A 52 -69.99 -47.79 -163.48
CA LEU A 52 -69.45 -47.34 -164.77
C LEU A 52 -68.43 -48.33 -165.36
N PHE A 53 -67.55 -48.90 -164.52
CA PHE A 53 -66.61 -49.94 -164.92
C PHE A 53 -67.32 -51.22 -165.34
N ALA A 54 -68.33 -51.68 -164.58
CA ALA A 54 -69.10 -52.88 -164.94
C ALA A 54 -69.79 -52.77 -166.32
N LEU A 55 -70.18 -51.56 -166.73
CA LEU A 55 -70.83 -51.28 -168.02
C LEU A 55 -69.86 -51.11 -169.21
N ARG A 56 -68.54 -50.94 -168.99
CA ARG A 56 -67.57 -50.64 -170.07
C ARG A 56 -66.26 -51.44 -170.05
N GLN A 57 -65.90 -52.04 -168.93
CA GLN A 57 -64.71 -52.89 -168.74
C GLN A 57 -63.34 -52.27 -169.14
N GLU A 58 -63.26 -50.94 -169.26
CA GLU A 58 -62.01 -50.22 -169.49
C GLU A 58 -61.07 -50.33 -168.25
N ARG A 59 -59.83 -50.83 -168.44
CA ARG A 59 -58.87 -51.06 -167.34
C ARG A 59 -58.53 -49.81 -166.52
N SER A 60 -58.60 -48.62 -167.13
CA SER A 60 -58.43 -47.32 -166.46
C SER A 60 -59.44 -47.09 -165.34
N LEU A 61 -60.72 -47.41 -165.60
CA LEU A 61 -61.81 -47.22 -164.64
C LEU A 61 -61.64 -48.11 -163.39
N ALA A 62 -61.06 -49.31 -163.54
CA ALA A 62 -60.80 -50.21 -162.42
C ALA A 62 -59.81 -49.62 -161.40
N VAL A 63 -58.77 -48.91 -161.87
CA VAL A 63 -57.77 -48.26 -161.00
C VAL A 63 -58.42 -47.13 -160.20
N ALA A 64 -59.23 -46.28 -160.85
CA ALA A 64 -59.96 -45.21 -160.18
C ALA A 64 -61.04 -45.74 -159.22
N ALA A 65 -61.75 -46.81 -159.58
CA ALA A 65 -62.73 -47.47 -158.71
C ALA A 65 -62.07 -48.03 -157.43
N ALA A 66 -60.94 -48.73 -157.57
CA ALA A 66 -60.15 -49.23 -156.44
C ALA A 66 -59.61 -48.07 -155.57
N GLY A 67 -59.09 -47.01 -156.20
CA GLY A 67 -58.59 -45.81 -155.52
C GLY A 67 -59.67 -45.12 -154.69
N LEU A 68 -60.85 -44.88 -155.27
CA LEU A 68 -62.02 -44.32 -154.58
C LEU A 68 -62.52 -45.23 -153.45
N SER A 69 -62.45 -46.55 -153.62
CA SER A 69 -62.79 -47.53 -152.57
C SER A 69 -61.83 -47.43 -151.37
N GLY A 70 -60.52 -47.26 -151.62
CA GLY A 70 -59.53 -46.95 -150.59
C GLY A 70 -59.79 -45.61 -149.88
N CYS A 71 -60.17 -44.57 -150.64
CA CYS A 71 -60.55 -43.27 -150.08
C CYS A 71 -61.78 -43.38 -149.16
N ALA A 72 -62.79 -44.16 -149.54
CA ALA A 72 -63.97 -44.43 -148.72
C ALA A 72 -63.62 -45.18 -147.42
N LEU A 73 -62.71 -46.15 -147.47
CA LEU A 73 -62.21 -46.86 -146.29
C LEU A 73 -61.46 -45.92 -145.32
N VAL A 74 -60.57 -45.06 -145.82
CA VAL A 74 -59.87 -44.05 -145.00
C VAL A 74 -60.85 -43.05 -144.38
N ALA A 75 -61.83 -42.58 -145.16
CA ALA A 75 -62.87 -41.68 -144.66
C ALA A 75 -63.76 -42.35 -143.59
N CYS A 76 -64.05 -43.64 -143.71
CA CYS A 76 -64.75 -44.44 -142.70
C CYS A 76 -63.91 -44.64 -141.43
N ALA A 77 -62.61 -44.97 -141.59
CA ALA A 77 -61.68 -45.08 -140.48
C ALA A 77 -61.54 -43.76 -139.70
N SER A 78 -61.62 -42.61 -140.37
CA SER A 78 -61.60 -41.29 -139.71
C SER A 78 -62.78 -41.10 -138.72
N LEU A 79 -63.97 -41.65 -139.02
CA LEU A 79 -65.14 -41.61 -138.14
C LEU A 79 -64.97 -42.52 -136.92
N LEU A 80 -64.34 -43.69 -137.09
CA LEU A 80 -64.02 -44.60 -135.99
C LEU A 80 -62.94 -44.02 -135.07
N LEU A 81 -61.86 -43.47 -135.64
CA LEU A 81 -60.80 -42.77 -134.91
C LEU A 81 -61.38 -41.63 -134.06
N ARG A 82 -62.24 -40.78 -134.64
CA ARG A 82 -62.91 -39.71 -133.91
C ARG A 82 -63.78 -40.24 -132.75
N ARG A 83 -64.53 -41.33 -132.96
CA ARG A 83 -65.34 -41.97 -131.92
C ARG A 83 -64.49 -42.55 -130.79
N ALA A 84 -63.30 -43.09 -131.10
CA ALA A 84 -62.35 -43.57 -130.11
C ALA A 84 -61.75 -42.39 -129.30
N LEU A 85 -61.30 -41.33 -129.95
CA LEU A 85 -60.74 -40.14 -129.29
C LEU A 85 -61.75 -39.44 -128.35
N VAL A 86 -63.02 -39.33 -128.76
CA VAL A 86 -64.09 -38.79 -127.90
C VAL A 86 -64.39 -39.69 -126.70
N ARG A 87 -64.27 -41.02 -126.86
CA ARG A 87 -64.39 -41.96 -125.72
C ARG A 87 -63.20 -41.87 -124.78
N LEU A 88 -61.97 -41.71 -125.31
CA LEU A 88 -60.77 -41.52 -124.50
C LEU A 88 -60.91 -40.27 -123.62
N ALA A 89 -61.17 -39.11 -124.23
CA ALA A 89 -61.34 -37.85 -123.51
C ALA A 89 -62.49 -37.87 -122.49
N ALA A 90 -63.52 -38.70 -122.71
CA ALA A 90 -64.57 -38.92 -121.72
C ALA A 90 -64.08 -39.77 -120.53
N VAL A 91 -63.28 -40.81 -120.77
CA VAL A 91 -62.63 -41.62 -119.72
C VAL A 91 -61.62 -40.79 -118.94
N ASP A 92 -60.78 -40.00 -119.61
CA ASP A 92 -59.82 -39.08 -118.98
C ASP A 92 -60.56 -38.11 -118.04
N ALA A 93 -61.61 -37.45 -118.53
CA ALA A 93 -62.47 -36.58 -117.73
C ALA A 93 -63.28 -37.33 -116.64
N HIS A 94 -63.33 -38.66 -116.63
CA HIS A 94 -63.85 -39.44 -115.50
C HIS A 94 -62.75 -39.81 -114.49
N LEU A 95 -61.52 -40.07 -114.96
CA LEU A 95 -60.34 -40.26 -114.12
C LEU A 95 -59.98 -38.98 -113.35
N ASP A 96 -59.92 -37.82 -114.02
CA ASP A 96 -59.67 -36.52 -113.39
C ASP A 96 -60.66 -36.24 -112.24
N ARG A 97 -61.96 -36.51 -112.49
CA ARG A 97 -63.02 -36.34 -111.48
C ARG A 97 -62.91 -37.36 -110.33
N ALA A 98 -62.47 -38.58 -110.61
CA ALA A 98 -62.25 -39.60 -109.58
C ALA A 98 -61.03 -39.24 -108.72
N GLN A 99 -59.94 -38.80 -109.34
CA GLN A 99 -58.71 -38.37 -108.68
C GLN A 99 -58.94 -37.11 -107.83
N ALA A 100 -59.67 -36.11 -108.35
CA ALA A 100 -60.03 -34.91 -107.59
C ALA A 100 -60.86 -35.24 -106.33
N ARG A 101 -61.85 -36.15 -106.46
CA ARG A 101 -62.63 -36.64 -105.29
C ARG A 101 -61.78 -37.44 -104.31
N LEU A 102 -60.82 -38.22 -104.81
CA LEU A 102 -59.93 -39.02 -103.97
C LEU A 102 -58.99 -38.12 -103.16
N PHE A 103 -58.41 -37.08 -103.78
CA PHE A 103 -57.64 -36.07 -103.05
C PHE A 103 -58.52 -35.30 -102.05
N GLU A 104 -59.72 -34.85 -102.45
CA GLU A 104 -60.64 -34.17 -101.54
C GLU A 104 -61.02 -35.04 -100.31
N LEU A 105 -61.16 -36.36 -100.48
CA LEU A 105 -61.39 -37.28 -99.37
C LEU A 105 -60.13 -37.50 -98.51
N ILE A 106 -58.94 -37.56 -99.11
CA ILE A 106 -57.66 -37.64 -98.38
C ILE A 106 -57.45 -36.37 -97.55
N ASP A 107 -57.66 -35.18 -98.11
CA ASP A 107 -57.48 -33.91 -97.41
C ASP A 107 -58.45 -33.77 -96.23
N ARG A 108 -59.71 -34.20 -96.41
CA ARG A 108 -60.73 -34.23 -95.34
C ARG A 108 -60.37 -35.21 -94.23
N GLU A 109 -59.95 -36.44 -94.56
CA GLU A 109 -59.54 -37.44 -93.57
C GLU A 109 -58.26 -36.99 -92.85
N ALA A 110 -57.26 -36.47 -93.57
CA ALA A 110 -56.03 -35.93 -92.99
C ALA A 110 -56.31 -34.77 -92.02
N ALA A 111 -57.19 -33.83 -92.38
CA ALA A 111 -57.63 -32.75 -91.49
C ALA A 111 -58.39 -33.28 -90.25
N SER A 112 -59.25 -34.30 -90.42
CA SER A 112 -59.94 -34.94 -89.30
C SER A 112 -58.95 -35.63 -88.34
N ARG A 113 -57.99 -36.39 -88.88
CA ARG A 113 -56.95 -37.07 -88.10
C ARG A 113 -56.00 -36.09 -87.42
N ALA A 114 -55.63 -34.98 -88.07
CA ALA A 114 -54.88 -33.91 -87.43
C ALA A 114 -55.64 -33.36 -86.21
N ALA A 115 -56.94 -33.05 -86.37
CA ALA A 115 -57.76 -32.55 -85.26
C ALA A 115 -58.02 -33.60 -84.15
N GLU A 116 -58.06 -34.90 -84.46
CA GLU A 116 -58.09 -35.99 -83.46
C GLU A 116 -56.76 -36.10 -82.69
N LEU A 117 -55.63 -36.03 -83.39
CA LEU A 117 -54.30 -36.02 -82.80
C LEU A 117 -54.06 -34.78 -81.94
N GLU A 118 -54.49 -33.60 -82.36
CA GLU A 118 -54.40 -32.38 -81.55
C GLU A 118 -55.24 -32.48 -80.27
N ARG A 119 -56.48 -33.00 -80.34
CA ARG A 119 -57.32 -33.21 -79.15
C ARG A 119 -56.73 -34.24 -78.18
N THR A 120 -56.19 -35.34 -78.69
CA THR A 120 -55.55 -36.37 -77.84
C THR A 120 -54.24 -35.89 -77.23
N LEU A 121 -53.42 -35.13 -77.98
CA LEU A 121 -52.21 -34.48 -77.45
C LEU A 121 -52.54 -33.37 -76.44
N ALA A 122 -53.58 -32.57 -76.67
CA ALA A 122 -54.04 -31.56 -75.72
C ALA A 122 -54.51 -32.21 -74.40
N ARG A 123 -55.26 -33.31 -74.49
CA ARG A 123 -55.65 -34.10 -73.32
C ARG A 123 -54.45 -34.71 -72.60
N ALA A 124 -53.55 -35.39 -73.31
CA ALA A 124 -52.35 -35.97 -72.69
C ALA A 124 -51.43 -34.92 -72.04
N ARG A 125 -51.37 -33.70 -72.59
CA ARG A 125 -50.69 -32.55 -71.98
C ARG A 125 -51.39 -32.05 -70.72
N ALA A 126 -52.73 -32.00 -70.71
CA ALA A 126 -53.50 -31.63 -69.52
C ALA A 126 -53.37 -32.68 -68.41
N ASP A 127 -53.49 -33.96 -68.76
CA ASP A 127 -53.38 -35.10 -67.82
C ASP A 127 -51.96 -35.15 -67.20
N SER A 128 -50.90 -34.96 -68.00
CA SER A 128 -49.52 -34.92 -67.50
C SER A 128 -49.18 -33.64 -66.71
N ALA A 129 -49.72 -32.48 -67.08
CA ALA A 129 -49.59 -31.25 -66.28
C ALA A 129 -50.31 -31.38 -64.93
N SER A 130 -51.49 -31.98 -64.89
CA SER A 130 -52.23 -32.27 -63.66
C SER A 130 -51.48 -33.26 -62.76
N LEU A 131 -50.85 -34.28 -63.34
CA LEU A 131 -50.02 -35.23 -62.59
C LEU A 131 -48.78 -34.53 -62.00
N LEU A 132 -48.10 -33.68 -62.78
CA LEU A 132 -46.95 -32.90 -62.32
C LEU A 132 -47.34 -31.98 -61.15
N GLN A 133 -48.44 -31.23 -61.27
CA GLN A 133 -48.93 -30.33 -60.22
C GLN A 133 -49.27 -31.09 -58.92
N GLU A 134 -49.79 -32.31 -59.03
CA GLU A 134 -50.10 -33.15 -57.88
C GLU A 134 -48.83 -33.75 -57.23
N GLN A 135 -47.81 -34.11 -58.02
CA GLN A 135 -46.48 -34.46 -57.51
C GLN A 135 -45.79 -33.26 -56.84
N GLU A 136 -45.90 -32.05 -57.39
CA GLU A 136 -45.36 -30.83 -56.76
C GLU A 136 -46.01 -30.54 -55.40
N ARG A 137 -47.33 -30.76 -55.28
CA ARG A 137 -48.04 -30.69 -53.99
C ARG A 137 -47.53 -31.73 -53.00
N GLN A 138 -47.41 -32.99 -53.43
CA GLN A 138 -46.93 -34.07 -52.58
C GLN A 138 -45.49 -33.79 -52.09
N PHE A 139 -44.57 -33.41 -52.98
CA PHE A 139 -43.23 -32.97 -52.58
C PHE A 139 -43.21 -31.69 -51.72
N ALA A 140 -44.19 -30.78 -51.85
CA ALA A 140 -44.30 -29.63 -50.97
C ALA A 140 -44.80 -30.02 -49.56
N GLU A 141 -45.72 -30.98 -49.46
CA GLU A 141 -46.19 -31.54 -48.19
C GLU A 141 -45.13 -32.40 -47.50
N GLU A 142 -44.43 -33.28 -48.22
CA GLU A 142 -43.32 -34.07 -47.67
C GLU A 142 -42.19 -33.18 -47.14
N ARG A 143 -41.84 -32.10 -47.87
CA ARG A 143 -40.90 -31.09 -47.37
C ARG A 143 -41.45 -30.39 -46.13
N ARG A 144 -42.72 -29.98 -46.08
CA ARG A 144 -43.33 -29.36 -44.89
C ARG A 144 -43.31 -30.30 -43.67
N ARG A 145 -43.63 -31.59 -43.86
CA ARG A 145 -43.61 -32.62 -42.79
C ARG A 145 -42.19 -32.84 -42.28
N SER A 146 -41.23 -33.12 -43.17
CA SER A 146 -39.83 -33.34 -42.80
C SER A 146 -39.12 -32.10 -42.23
N PHE A 147 -39.52 -30.88 -42.61
CA PHE A 147 -39.07 -29.68 -41.91
C PHE A 147 -39.66 -29.57 -40.49
N ALA A 148 -40.96 -29.80 -40.31
CA ALA A 148 -41.59 -29.76 -38.99
C ALA A 148 -41.12 -30.89 -38.05
N GLU A 149 -40.72 -32.04 -38.60
CA GLU A 149 -40.08 -33.14 -37.86
C GLU A 149 -38.69 -32.72 -37.38
N ARG A 150 -37.82 -32.23 -38.27
CA ARG A 150 -36.49 -31.72 -37.92
C ARG A 150 -36.53 -30.53 -36.96
N GLU A 151 -37.53 -29.67 -37.06
CA GLU A 151 -37.76 -28.56 -36.12
C GLU A 151 -38.08 -29.09 -34.72
N ARG A 152 -38.95 -30.10 -34.60
CA ARG A 152 -39.26 -30.76 -33.32
C ARG A 152 -38.05 -31.48 -32.74
N GLU A 153 -37.28 -32.19 -33.56
CA GLU A 153 -36.04 -32.86 -33.15
C GLU A 153 -35.00 -31.86 -32.63
N ALA A 154 -34.78 -30.76 -33.37
CA ALA A 154 -33.84 -29.71 -32.96
C ALA A 154 -34.29 -28.98 -31.69
N LEU A 155 -35.59 -28.72 -31.53
CA LEU A 155 -36.15 -28.13 -30.30
C LEU A 155 -36.04 -29.10 -29.11
N ALA A 156 -36.23 -30.41 -29.32
CA ALA A 156 -36.08 -31.42 -28.28
C ALA A 156 -34.61 -31.55 -27.82
N ASP A 157 -33.67 -31.68 -28.75
CA ASP A 157 -32.23 -31.71 -28.47
C ASP A 157 -31.75 -30.42 -27.80
N PHE A 158 -32.20 -29.25 -28.27
CA PHE A 158 -31.90 -27.96 -27.63
C PHE A 158 -32.43 -27.89 -26.19
N ASN A 159 -33.66 -28.35 -25.94
CA ASN A 159 -34.25 -28.37 -24.60
C ASN A 159 -33.57 -29.39 -23.67
N GLU A 160 -33.16 -30.56 -24.18
CA GLU A 160 -32.37 -31.54 -23.42
C GLU A 160 -31.00 -30.95 -23.04
N ARG A 161 -30.33 -30.26 -23.97
CA ARG A 161 -29.06 -29.55 -23.72
C ARG A 161 -29.24 -28.44 -22.69
N LEU A 162 -30.26 -27.59 -22.81
CA LEU A 162 -30.56 -26.56 -21.81
C LEU A 162 -30.80 -27.18 -20.43
N THR A 163 -31.63 -28.23 -20.33
CA THR A 163 -31.93 -28.92 -19.07
C THR A 163 -30.67 -29.52 -18.46
N ARG A 164 -29.80 -30.15 -19.28
CA ARG A 164 -28.51 -30.70 -18.85
C ARG A 164 -27.56 -29.60 -18.36
N THR A 165 -27.47 -28.46 -19.04
CA THR A 165 -26.65 -27.32 -18.61
C THR A 165 -27.20 -26.67 -17.35
N GLN A 166 -28.52 -26.53 -17.20
CA GLN A 166 -29.14 -26.03 -15.97
C GLN A 166 -28.82 -26.95 -14.79
N ALA A 167 -29.04 -28.26 -14.91
CA ALA A 167 -28.71 -29.22 -13.86
C ALA A 167 -27.22 -29.21 -13.50
N GLN A 168 -26.32 -29.02 -14.48
CA GLN A 168 -24.89 -28.87 -14.24
C GLN A 168 -24.55 -27.57 -13.49
N VAL A 169 -25.23 -26.46 -13.78
CA VAL A 169 -25.08 -25.18 -13.06
C VAL A 169 -25.60 -25.31 -11.64
N GLU A 170 -26.79 -25.89 -11.43
CA GLU A 170 -27.37 -26.16 -10.11
C GLU A 170 -26.46 -27.05 -9.26
N GLN A 171 -25.93 -28.14 -9.83
CA GLN A 171 -24.96 -29.01 -9.16
C GLN A 171 -23.68 -28.26 -8.77
N ARG A 172 -23.16 -27.38 -9.64
CA ARG A 172 -21.96 -26.57 -9.33
C ARG A 172 -22.23 -25.51 -8.26
N LEU A 173 -23.40 -24.87 -8.27
CA LEU A 173 -23.82 -23.91 -7.24
C LEU A 173 -24.01 -24.60 -5.89
N ALA A 174 -24.60 -25.80 -5.85
CA ALA A 174 -24.72 -26.60 -4.63
C ALA A 174 -23.35 -27.03 -4.09
N GLY A 175 -22.41 -27.42 -4.97
CA GLY A 175 -21.02 -27.71 -4.60
C GLY A 175 -20.31 -26.48 -4.00
N TRP A 176 -20.39 -25.33 -4.68
CA TRP A 176 -19.82 -24.07 -4.18
C TRP A 176 -20.43 -23.59 -2.88
N ALA A 177 -21.74 -23.75 -2.67
CA ALA A 177 -22.37 -23.45 -1.38
C ALA A 177 -21.78 -24.33 -0.27
N GLN A 178 -21.66 -25.64 -0.51
CA GLN A 178 -21.09 -26.58 0.46
C GLN A 178 -19.59 -26.31 0.74
N ASP A 179 -18.82 -25.86 -0.26
CA ASP A 179 -17.43 -25.46 -0.08
C ASP A 179 -17.27 -24.13 0.67
N LEU A 180 -18.20 -23.19 0.48
CA LEU A 180 -18.29 -21.97 1.28
C LEU A 180 -18.64 -22.29 2.74
N ASP A 181 -19.61 -23.17 3.00
CA ASP A 181 -19.94 -23.62 4.37
C ASP A 181 -18.72 -24.29 5.04
N ARG A 182 -18.00 -25.17 4.33
CA ARG A 182 -16.73 -25.76 4.81
C ARG A 182 -15.69 -24.69 5.14
N ALA A 183 -15.57 -23.65 4.32
CA ALA A 183 -14.63 -22.55 4.55
C ALA A 183 -15.06 -21.67 5.74
N VAL A 184 -16.36 -21.45 5.94
CA VAL A 184 -16.93 -20.72 7.08
C VAL A 184 -16.70 -21.49 8.38
N GLU A 185 -16.99 -22.79 8.44
CA GLU A 185 -16.70 -23.59 9.65
C GLU A 185 -15.19 -23.74 9.90
N GLY A 186 -14.38 -23.92 8.84
CA GLY A 186 -12.92 -23.96 8.95
C GLY A 186 -12.30 -22.64 9.44
N THR A 187 -12.87 -21.49 9.08
CA THR A 187 -12.42 -20.18 9.59
C THR A 187 -12.93 -19.91 11.01
N LYS A 188 -14.18 -20.26 11.35
CA LYS A 188 -14.68 -20.25 12.74
C LYS A 188 -13.80 -21.08 13.67
N ALA A 189 -13.43 -22.30 13.27
CA ALA A 189 -12.56 -23.18 14.04
C ALA A 189 -11.18 -22.55 14.30
N ARG A 190 -10.56 -21.95 13.27
CA ARG A 190 -9.27 -21.23 13.42
C ARG A 190 -9.37 -19.99 14.31
N ILE A 191 -10.48 -19.26 14.26
CA ILE A 191 -10.73 -18.11 15.14
C ILE A 191 -10.88 -18.59 16.60
N ALA A 192 -11.61 -19.67 16.84
CA ALA A 192 -11.74 -20.27 18.17
C ALA A 192 -10.41 -20.80 18.71
N GLU A 193 -9.58 -21.45 17.88
CA GLU A 193 -8.24 -21.90 18.25
C GLU A 193 -7.33 -20.71 18.60
N LEU A 194 -7.34 -19.65 17.78
CA LEU A 194 -6.56 -18.43 18.02
C LEU A 194 -6.99 -17.73 19.31
N ALA A 195 -8.29 -17.60 19.56
CA ALA A 195 -8.83 -17.03 20.80
C ALA A 195 -8.42 -17.88 22.02
N GLN A 196 -8.51 -19.21 21.94
CA GLN A 196 -8.06 -20.11 23.01
C GLN A 196 -6.54 -20.00 23.23
N ARG A 197 -5.75 -19.80 22.17
CA ARG A 197 -4.29 -19.59 22.26
C ARG A 197 -3.95 -18.25 22.91
N GLN A 198 -4.67 -17.18 22.55
CA GLN A 198 -4.55 -15.87 23.21
C GLN A 198 -4.93 -15.95 24.68
N GLN A 199 -6.04 -16.61 25.04
CA GLN A 199 -6.42 -16.79 26.44
C GLN A 199 -5.36 -17.55 27.26
N ARG A 200 -4.77 -18.62 26.69
CA ARG A 200 -3.67 -19.35 27.33
C ARG A 200 -2.43 -18.47 27.55
N LEU A 201 -2.05 -17.68 26.54
CA LEU A 201 -0.90 -16.76 26.64
C LEU A 201 -1.16 -15.64 27.65
N LEU A 202 -2.37 -15.11 27.73
CA LEU A 202 -2.77 -14.16 28.78
C LEU A 202 -2.65 -14.80 30.16
N SER A 203 -3.21 -16.01 30.37
CA SER A 203 -3.11 -16.69 31.68
C SER A 203 -1.67 -17.05 32.09
N ASP A 204 -0.78 -17.33 31.15
CA ASP A 204 0.65 -17.55 31.40
C ASP A 204 1.36 -16.23 31.78
N VAL A 205 1.04 -15.12 31.10
CA VAL A 205 1.55 -13.79 31.46
C VAL A 205 1.00 -13.32 32.82
N GLU A 206 -0.29 -13.53 33.10
CA GLU A 206 -0.91 -13.23 34.40
C GLU A 206 -0.27 -14.04 35.54
N ALA A 207 -0.03 -15.34 35.34
CA ALA A 207 0.64 -16.20 36.32
C ALA A 207 2.10 -15.78 36.56
N ARG A 208 2.83 -15.38 35.52
CA ARG A 208 4.20 -14.83 35.66
C ARG A 208 4.21 -13.50 36.39
N LEU A 209 3.32 -12.57 36.03
CA LEU A 209 3.19 -11.28 36.70
C LEU A 209 2.81 -11.44 38.18
N ALA A 210 1.97 -12.42 38.53
CA ALA A 210 1.68 -12.76 39.92
C ALA A 210 2.93 -13.27 40.66
N ALA A 211 3.66 -14.23 40.07
CA ALA A 211 4.88 -14.78 40.67
C ALA A 211 6.02 -13.73 40.81
N ASP A 212 6.17 -12.83 39.83
CA ASP A 212 7.15 -11.75 39.90
C ASP A 212 6.71 -10.65 40.88
N ALA A 213 5.40 -10.41 41.06
CA ALA A 213 4.89 -9.53 42.11
C ALA A 213 5.08 -10.11 43.52
N GLU A 214 4.88 -11.42 43.71
CA GLU A 214 5.19 -12.12 44.96
C GLU A 214 6.69 -12.04 45.28
N ARG A 215 7.57 -12.26 44.28
CA ARG A 215 9.02 -12.08 44.43
C ARG A 215 9.39 -10.66 44.87
N LEU A 216 8.91 -9.65 44.16
CA LEU A 216 9.17 -8.24 44.49
C LEU A 216 8.61 -7.86 45.88
N ALA A 217 7.51 -8.48 46.32
CA ALA A 217 7.02 -8.34 47.69
C ALA A 217 8.01 -8.95 48.70
N THR A 218 8.45 -10.20 48.50
CA THR A 218 9.45 -10.85 49.38
C THR A 218 10.79 -10.10 49.41
N GLU A 219 11.31 -9.65 48.27
CA GLU A 219 12.52 -8.82 48.20
C GLU A 219 12.33 -7.49 48.93
N SER A 220 11.14 -6.86 48.85
CA SER A 220 10.85 -5.62 49.58
C SER A 220 10.75 -5.86 51.10
N GLU A 221 10.21 -7.00 51.54
CA GLU A 221 10.18 -7.37 52.95
C GLU A 221 11.57 -7.73 53.49
N GLU A 222 12.38 -8.46 52.72
CA GLU A 222 13.80 -8.71 53.04
C GLU A 222 14.61 -7.41 53.11
N GLN A 223 14.42 -6.48 52.18
CA GLN A 223 15.04 -5.15 52.21
C GLN A 223 14.60 -4.35 53.44
N ARG A 224 13.31 -4.36 53.80
CA ARG A 224 12.81 -3.71 55.03
C ARG A 224 13.40 -4.36 56.29
N ALA A 225 13.53 -5.68 56.32
CA ALA A 225 14.16 -6.41 57.42
C ALA A 225 15.68 -6.21 57.50
N ALA A 226 16.36 -6.00 56.37
CA ALA A 226 17.77 -5.61 56.32
C ALA A 226 17.96 -4.17 56.81
N ILE A 227 17.16 -3.21 56.35
CA ILE A 227 17.15 -1.82 56.83
C ILE A 227 16.82 -1.76 58.33
N GLY A 228 15.88 -2.60 58.80
CA GLY A 228 15.56 -2.74 60.23
C GLY A 228 16.76 -3.23 61.05
N ARG A 229 17.46 -4.28 60.58
CA ARG A 229 18.69 -4.77 61.20
C ARG A 229 19.79 -3.72 61.23
N PHE A 230 20.11 -3.09 60.08
CA PHE A 230 21.11 -2.03 60.01
C PHE A 230 20.78 -0.84 60.92
N ARG A 231 19.50 -0.48 61.09
CA ARG A 231 19.10 0.53 62.09
C ARG A 231 19.39 0.05 63.51
N SER A 232 18.97 -1.15 63.89
CA SER A 232 19.28 -1.68 65.22
C SER A 232 20.78 -1.87 65.50
N GLU A 233 21.59 -2.16 64.47
CA GLU A 233 23.04 -2.25 64.55
C GLU A 233 23.69 -0.86 64.70
N LEU A 234 23.18 0.16 63.99
CA LEU A 234 23.60 1.55 64.14
C LEU A 234 23.19 2.13 65.50
N ASP A 235 21.95 1.94 65.93
CA ASP A 235 21.44 2.36 67.23
C ASP A 235 22.27 1.71 68.35
N ARG A 236 22.56 0.40 68.24
CA ARG A 236 23.45 -0.30 69.17
C ARG A 236 24.89 0.23 69.14
N ALA A 237 25.46 0.50 67.97
CA ALA A 237 26.81 1.07 67.87
C ALA A 237 26.87 2.51 68.43
N LEU A 238 25.79 3.27 68.31
CA LEU A 238 25.63 4.57 68.96
C LEU A 238 25.52 4.41 70.48
N GLU A 239 24.74 3.46 71.00
CA GLU A 239 24.68 3.16 72.43
C GLU A 239 26.02 2.69 73.00
N GLU A 240 26.72 1.77 72.32
CA GLU A 240 28.02 1.25 72.75
C GLU A 240 29.12 2.34 72.71
N SER A 241 29.14 3.21 71.68
CA SER A 241 30.07 4.34 71.62
C SER A 241 29.73 5.45 72.62
N LEU A 242 28.45 5.74 72.88
CA LEU A 242 28.03 6.65 73.96
C LEU A 242 28.35 6.08 75.34
N ALA A 243 28.23 4.77 75.54
CA ALA A 243 28.62 4.10 76.78
C ALA A 243 30.14 4.14 76.99
N ALA A 244 30.93 3.88 75.94
CA ALA A 244 32.39 4.00 75.97
C ALA A 244 32.83 5.45 76.29
N ALA A 245 32.26 6.46 75.61
CA ALA A 245 32.56 7.86 75.87
C ALA A 245 32.15 8.31 77.30
N ARG A 246 31.03 7.78 77.83
CA ARG A 246 30.65 8.00 79.25
C ARG A 246 31.66 7.36 80.20
N ALA A 247 32.08 6.12 79.94
CA ALA A 247 33.06 5.42 80.76
C ALA A 247 34.44 6.11 80.73
N GLU A 248 34.86 6.67 79.59
CA GLU A 248 36.07 7.48 79.45
C GLU A 248 35.96 8.81 80.23
N VAL A 249 34.82 9.50 80.14
CA VAL A 249 34.55 10.71 80.95
C VAL A 249 34.50 10.40 82.45
N GLU A 250 33.91 9.28 82.87
CA GLU A 250 33.89 8.84 84.27
C GLU A 250 35.29 8.40 84.75
N ALA A 251 36.07 7.73 83.91
CA ALA A 251 37.47 7.40 84.18
C ALA A 251 38.30 8.67 84.37
N HIS A 252 38.24 9.63 83.44
CA HIS A 252 38.91 10.93 83.60
C HIS A 252 38.40 11.73 84.81
N ALA A 253 37.12 11.61 85.18
CA ALA A 253 36.59 12.22 86.40
C ALA A 253 37.07 11.49 87.67
N ALA A 254 37.38 10.20 87.61
CA ALA A 254 37.98 9.42 88.70
C ALA A 254 39.49 9.69 88.80
N GLU A 255 40.21 9.77 87.68
CA GLU A 255 41.61 10.17 87.60
C GLU A 255 41.81 11.60 88.10
N ARG A 256 40.97 12.56 87.67
CA ARG A 256 41.00 13.93 88.18
C ARG A 256 40.74 13.98 89.69
N ARG A 257 39.82 13.16 90.22
CA ARG A 257 39.60 13.03 91.67
C ARG A 257 40.79 12.41 92.40
N ARG A 258 41.42 11.36 91.85
CA ARG A 258 42.65 10.76 92.41
C ARG A 258 43.81 11.76 92.41
N ALA A 259 44.04 12.45 91.30
CA ALA A 259 45.10 13.46 91.18
C ALA A 259 44.86 14.66 92.12
N LEU A 260 43.61 15.07 92.35
CA LEU A 260 43.27 16.09 93.34
C LEU A 260 43.50 15.61 94.78
N HIS A 261 43.13 14.37 95.13
CA HIS A 261 43.45 13.81 96.46
C HIS A 261 44.95 13.56 96.65
N GLU A 262 45.69 13.16 95.61
CA GLU A 262 47.14 13.01 95.69
C GLU A 262 47.85 14.38 95.77
N LEU A 263 47.29 15.42 95.15
CA LEU A 263 47.73 16.81 95.36
C LEU A 263 47.42 17.26 96.79
N GLU A 264 46.23 16.96 97.31
CA GLU A 264 45.83 17.26 98.69
C GLU A 264 46.70 16.52 99.71
N GLU A 265 47.02 15.24 99.50
CA GLU A 265 47.97 14.50 100.32
C GLU A 265 49.37 15.10 100.23
N ARG A 266 49.86 15.47 99.04
CA ARG A 266 51.15 16.14 98.88
C ARG A 266 51.18 17.50 99.58
N MET A 267 50.08 18.24 99.59
CA MET A 267 49.91 19.46 100.38
C MET A 267 49.92 19.16 101.88
N ARG A 268 49.09 18.22 102.37
CA ARG A 268 49.04 17.81 103.79
C ARG A 268 50.32 17.11 104.28
N ARG A 269 51.19 16.62 103.39
CA ARG A 269 52.54 16.13 103.73
C ARG A 269 53.51 17.30 103.84
N ARG A 270 53.58 18.17 102.83
CA ARG A 270 54.37 19.42 102.90
C ARG A 270 53.99 20.31 104.09
N GLU A 271 52.72 20.40 104.43
CA GLU A 271 52.21 21.14 105.59
C GLU A 271 52.75 20.56 106.90
N ARG A 272 52.82 19.23 107.02
CA ARG A 272 53.46 18.55 108.17
C ARG A 272 54.98 18.68 108.15
N GLU A 273 55.62 18.48 107.01
CA GLU A 273 57.08 18.69 106.84
C GLU A 273 57.48 20.12 107.20
N LEU A 274 56.66 21.12 106.84
CA LEU A 274 56.86 22.53 107.20
C LEU A 274 56.56 22.82 108.68
N LEU A 275 55.56 22.17 109.29
CA LEU A 275 55.31 22.27 110.73
C LEU A 275 56.42 21.60 111.55
N GLU A 276 56.89 20.43 111.15
CA GLU A 276 58.01 19.72 111.78
C GLU A 276 59.32 20.52 111.64
N LEU A 277 59.55 21.18 110.49
CA LEU A 277 60.65 22.13 110.31
C LEU A 277 60.48 23.39 111.19
N LEU A 278 59.26 23.93 111.30
CA LEU A 278 58.97 25.09 112.15
C LEU A 278 59.21 24.76 113.64
N GLU A 279 58.71 23.63 114.12
CA GLU A 279 58.94 23.14 115.48
C GLU A 279 60.43 22.87 115.74
N HIS A 280 61.18 22.41 114.73
CA HIS A 280 62.64 22.22 114.84
C HIS A 280 63.40 23.55 114.88
N GLU A 281 63.09 24.51 114.01
CA GLU A 281 63.69 25.86 114.04
C GLU A 281 63.30 26.62 115.31
N GLU A 282 62.07 26.48 115.80
CA GLU A 282 61.61 27.07 117.07
C GLU A 282 62.31 26.42 118.28
N ALA A 283 62.48 25.09 118.28
CA ALA A 283 63.27 24.39 119.30
C ALA A 283 64.75 24.82 119.28
N GLU A 284 65.37 24.96 118.11
CA GLU A 284 66.72 25.51 117.98
C GLU A 284 66.82 26.97 118.42
N ALA A 285 65.82 27.80 118.10
CA ALA A 285 65.78 29.20 118.51
C ALA A 285 65.67 29.30 120.03
N VAL A 286 64.76 28.53 120.66
CA VAL A 286 64.64 28.43 122.12
C VAL A 286 65.94 27.90 122.75
N HIS A 287 66.63 26.95 122.12
CA HIS A 287 67.90 26.44 122.62
C HIS A 287 69.02 27.49 122.53
N ARG A 288 69.15 28.20 121.40
CA ARG A 288 70.09 29.32 121.22
C ARG A 288 69.82 30.46 122.20
N ILE A 289 68.55 30.80 122.42
CA ILE A 289 68.13 31.83 123.39
C ILE A 289 68.52 31.42 124.83
N ARG A 290 68.25 30.17 125.23
CA ARG A 290 68.64 29.65 126.55
C ARG A 290 70.15 29.61 126.75
N ALA A 291 70.92 29.20 125.74
CA ALA A 291 72.38 29.21 125.78
C ALA A 291 72.93 30.64 125.91
N GLY A 292 72.38 31.59 125.15
CA GLY A 292 72.74 33.01 125.24
C GLY A 292 72.49 33.62 126.62
N PHE A 293 71.33 33.33 127.23
CA PHE A 293 71.04 33.79 128.60
C PHE A 293 72.02 33.23 129.63
N ALA A 294 72.33 31.93 129.58
CA ALA A 294 73.27 31.29 130.52
C ALA A 294 74.69 31.88 130.45
N GLU A 295 75.14 32.35 129.28
CA GLU A 295 76.43 33.03 129.16
C GLU A 295 76.39 34.50 129.62
N ILE A 296 75.27 35.20 129.41
CA ILE A 296 75.05 36.56 129.94
C ILE A 296 75.03 36.55 131.47
N GLU A 297 74.34 35.60 132.10
CA GLU A 297 74.31 35.43 133.56
C GLU A 297 75.72 35.19 134.14
N ARG A 298 76.51 34.29 133.52
CA ARG A 298 77.91 34.08 133.92
C ARG A 298 78.74 35.37 133.87
N ARG A 299 78.63 36.14 132.78
CA ARG A 299 79.38 37.39 132.62
C ARG A 299 78.96 38.46 133.64
N GLN A 300 77.67 38.56 133.98
CA GLN A 300 77.21 39.51 135.01
C GLN A 300 77.65 39.12 136.43
N ILE A 301 77.64 37.83 136.77
CA ILE A 301 78.10 37.34 138.08
C ILE A 301 79.58 37.68 138.32
N GLU A 302 80.46 37.39 137.35
CA GLU A 302 81.89 37.74 137.49
C GLU A 302 82.16 39.26 137.52
N GLN A 303 81.26 40.07 136.96
CA GLN A 303 81.38 41.53 136.93
C GLN A 303 80.90 42.16 138.24
N MET A 304 79.87 41.60 138.88
CA MET A 304 79.47 41.95 140.25
C MET A 304 80.53 41.58 141.28
N GLN A 305 81.09 40.37 141.22
CA GLN A 305 82.12 39.92 142.19
C GLN A 305 83.31 40.90 142.27
N ARG A 306 83.85 41.32 141.11
CA ARG A 306 85.00 42.25 141.01
C ARG A 306 84.69 43.69 141.45
N LEU A 307 83.41 44.07 141.54
CA LEU A 307 82.98 45.34 142.16
C LEU A 307 82.84 45.20 143.69
N VAL A 308 82.26 44.10 144.17
CA VAL A 308 82.13 43.81 145.61
C VAL A 308 83.50 43.70 146.27
N GLU A 309 84.42 42.92 145.70
CA GLU A 309 85.77 42.71 146.23
C GLU A 309 86.57 44.02 146.36
N ARG A 310 86.36 44.96 145.42
CA ARG A 310 86.95 46.30 145.45
C ARG A 310 86.36 47.19 146.55
N SER A 311 85.08 47.02 146.88
CA SER A 311 84.43 47.76 147.98
C SER A 311 84.79 47.22 149.37
N VAL A 312 85.03 45.91 149.51
CA VAL A 312 85.36 45.28 150.80
C VAL A 312 86.75 45.70 151.31
N SER A 313 87.70 45.97 150.40
CA SER A 313 89.01 46.53 150.77
C SER A 313 88.91 47.99 151.25
N SER A 314 88.18 48.87 150.56
CA SER A 314 88.15 50.29 150.94
C SER A 314 87.41 50.55 152.26
N TYR A 315 86.51 49.64 152.68
CA TYR A 315 85.86 49.69 153.99
C TYR A 315 86.76 49.28 155.17
N ALA A 316 87.97 48.73 154.92
CA ALA A 316 88.93 48.39 155.98
C ALA A 316 89.88 49.55 156.30
N ASP A 317 90.37 50.28 155.30
CA ASP A 317 91.28 51.41 155.50
C ASP A 317 90.59 52.63 156.16
N GLU A 318 89.31 52.88 155.84
CA GLU A 318 88.58 54.01 156.44
C GLU A 318 88.21 53.77 157.92
N ALA A 319 88.34 52.53 158.42
CA ALA A 319 88.25 52.21 159.85
C ALA A 319 89.51 52.62 160.64
N ALA A 320 90.63 52.92 159.98
CA ALA A 320 91.93 53.10 160.62
C ALA A 320 92.07 54.36 161.52
N GLN A 321 91.19 55.36 161.38
CA GLN A 321 91.42 56.69 161.96
C GLN A 321 90.44 57.13 163.06
N GLN A 322 89.18 56.65 163.09
CA GLN A 322 88.21 57.11 164.11
C GLN A 322 88.36 56.42 165.47
N PHE A 323 88.85 55.17 165.53
CA PHE A 323 89.09 54.47 166.81
C PHE A 323 90.35 54.93 167.56
N SER A 324 91.28 55.63 166.89
CA SER A 324 92.58 56.02 167.46
C SER A 324 92.48 57.10 168.55
N GLY A 325 91.50 58.00 168.45
CA GLY A 325 91.37 59.15 169.35
C GLY A 325 90.32 58.99 170.46
N VAL A 326 89.09 58.61 170.10
CA VAL A 326 87.92 58.93 170.94
C VAL A 326 87.68 57.93 172.07
N VAL A 327 87.89 56.62 171.88
CA VAL A 327 87.83 55.62 172.99
C VAL A 327 89.15 55.57 173.79
N LYS A 328 89.88 56.70 173.83
CA LYS A 328 90.81 57.02 174.91
C LYS A 328 90.16 57.86 176.02
N THR A 329 89.01 58.49 175.74
CA THR A 329 88.28 59.40 176.66
C THR A 329 86.76 59.19 176.67
N ALA A 330 86.16 58.54 175.66
CA ALA A 330 84.80 58.00 175.71
C ALA A 330 84.75 56.74 176.59
N ARG A 331 85.10 56.95 177.87
CA ARG A 331 85.07 56.00 178.97
C ARG A 331 83.78 56.14 179.79
N GLU A 332 83.09 57.29 179.71
CA GLU A 332 82.38 57.83 180.87
C GLU A 332 80.91 58.30 180.71
N ASP A 333 80.40 58.75 179.54
CA ASP A 333 79.03 59.34 179.47
C ASP A 333 78.08 58.70 178.42
N ALA A 334 76.84 58.39 178.81
CA ALA A 334 75.94 57.48 178.08
C ALA A 334 74.46 57.93 177.89
N ALA A 335 73.81 57.31 176.90
CA ALA A 335 72.35 57.15 176.67
C ALA A 335 71.54 58.33 176.07
N LYS A 336 70.31 57.97 175.59
CA LYS A 336 69.18 58.82 175.10
C LYS A 336 69.36 59.36 173.65
N ARG A 337 68.30 59.70 172.89
CA ARG A 337 66.81 59.65 173.00
C ARG A 337 66.24 59.58 171.56
N LEU A 338 65.08 59.01 171.23
CA LEU A 338 63.87 58.61 171.98
C LEU A 338 62.91 59.77 172.40
N ALA A 339 62.66 60.69 171.46
CA ALA A 339 61.45 61.55 171.31
C ALA A 339 61.52 62.19 169.90
N ARG A 340 60.47 62.65 169.21
CA ARG A 340 59.19 63.24 169.68
C ARG A 340 57.93 62.97 168.84
N GLU A 341 58.04 62.59 167.56
CA GLU A 341 57.06 63.00 166.54
C GLU A 341 55.84 62.06 166.37
N LEU A 342 55.01 62.00 167.40
CA LEU A 342 53.83 61.12 167.50
C LEU A 342 52.54 61.79 166.97
N GLU A 343 52.58 62.46 165.81
CA GLU A 343 51.54 63.43 165.37
C GLU A 343 51.20 63.40 163.85
N ARG A 344 49.88 63.39 163.49
CA ARG A 344 49.23 63.62 162.15
C ARG A 344 49.39 62.51 161.07
N SER A 345 48.43 61.86 160.39
CA SER A 345 46.95 61.61 160.45
C SER A 345 45.85 62.54 159.76
N VAL A 346 45.04 61.98 158.77
CA VAL A 346 43.56 62.18 158.29
C VAL A 346 43.10 62.84 156.82
N SER A 347 42.85 62.15 155.59
CA SER A 347 42.43 62.62 154.09
C SER A 347 41.99 61.55 152.86
N VAL A 348 41.58 61.56 151.48
CA VAL A 348 41.03 62.33 150.16
C VAL A 348 40.65 61.48 148.73
N PHE A 349 40.25 61.97 147.43
CA PHE A 349 39.46 61.30 146.17
C PHE A 349 39.70 61.55 144.51
N ALA A 350 38.89 61.09 143.41
CA ALA A 350 39.11 61.02 141.81
C ALA A 350 37.97 61.05 140.54
N ARG A 351 38.18 60.78 139.14
CA ARG A 351 37.27 60.95 137.80
C ARG A 351 37.48 60.24 136.29
N GLU A 352 36.74 60.48 135.08
CA GLU A 352 36.52 59.74 133.65
C GLU A 352 36.39 60.55 132.17
N ALA A 353 36.03 60.26 130.79
CA ALA A 353 35.64 59.22 129.62
C ALA A 353 35.50 59.66 127.97
N GLU A 354 35.09 58.82 126.87
CA GLU A 354 34.56 58.95 125.32
C GLU A 354 35.37 58.79 123.86
N THR A 355 35.05 58.71 122.45
CA THR A 355 34.05 58.33 121.22
C THR A 355 34.68 58.42 119.65
N VAL A 356 34.31 58.25 118.26
CA VAL A 356 33.33 57.76 117.06
C VAL A 356 33.81 58.08 115.46
N LEU A 357 33.45 57.80 114.08
CA LEU A 357 32.91 56.82 112.91
C LEU A 357 33.00 57.26 111.27
N ALA A 358 32.82 56.46 110.08
CA ALA A 358 32.87 56.81 108.50
C ALA A 358 32.45 55.83 107.18
N ASP A 359 32.40 56.19 105.77
CA ASP A 359 32.05 55.40 104.40
C ASP A 359 32.28 56.09 102.87
N ARG A 360 32.12 55.81 101.46
CA ARG A 360 31.86 54.83 100.18
C ARG A 360 32.04 55.49 98.63
N LEU A 361 31.89 55.12 97.25
CA LEU A 361 31.77 54.04 96.06
C LEU A 361 31.89 54.50 94.43
N ALA A 362 31.74 53.71 93.23
CA ALA A 362 32.01 54.04 91.67
C ALA A 362 31.40 53.24 90.31
N GLN A 363 31.78 53.44 88.93
CA GLN A 363 31.16 52.94 87.54
C GLN A 363 31.96 52.65 86.08
N VAL A 364 31.40 52.48 84.76
CA VAL A 364 31.92 51.76 83.41
C VAL A 364 31.51 52.20 81.84
N GLY A 365 31.93 51.58 80.60
CA GLY A 365 31.71 51.92 79.05
C GLY A 365 31.85 50.88 77.73
N ASP A 366 31.87 51.22 76.33
CA ASP A 366 31.61 50.36 75.00
C ASP A 366 32.14 50.66 73.42
N ALA A 367 31.89 49.81 72.30
CA ALA A 367 31.86 49.81 70.71
C ALA A 367 33.00 49.50 69.56
N GLY A 368 32.71 48.85 68.37
CA GLY A 368 33.49 48.95 67.04
C GLY A 368 33.54 47.84 65.88
N ALA A 369 33.29 48.14 64.57
CA ALA A 369 33.26 47.13 63.44
C ALA A 369 33.52 47.58 61.94
N ARG A 370 34.76 47.76 61.43
CA ARG A 370 35.05 48.27 60.04
C ARG A 370 36.15 47.54 59.22
N ARG A 371 36.04 46.23 58.89
CA ARG A 371 37.11 45.53 58.12
C ARG A 371 36.75 44.46 57.07
N LEU A 372 35.49 44.34 56.62
CA LEU A 372 35.09 43.29 55.65
C LEU A 372 34.98 43.74 54.18
N GLU A 373 34.71 45.03 53.89
CA GLU A 373 34.34 45.49 52.54
C GLU A 373 35.40 45.24 51.44
N ARG A 374 36.68 45.15 51.80
CA ARG A 374 37.79 45.17 50.83
C ARG A 374 38.08 43.83 50.12
N LYS A 375 37.24 42.80 50.31
CA LYS A 375 37.43 41.46 49.69
C LYS A 375 36.47 41.11 48.54
N LEU A 376 35.47 41.93 48.24
CA LEU A 376 34.48 41.63 47.19
C LEU A 376 34.84 42.16 45.79
N ALA A 377 35.86 43.02 45.65
CA ALA A 377 36.14 43.74 44.39
C ALA A 377 36.92 42.96 43.33
N ASP A 378 37.75 41.97 43.71
CA ASP A 378 38.70 41.33 42.78
C ASP A 378 38.23 39.96 42.25
N ALA A 379 37.19 39.36 42.83
CA ALA A 379 36.67 38.05 42.39
C ALA A 379 36.01 38.09 40.99
N GLY A 380 35.46 39.24 40.57
CA GLY A 380 34.76 39.35 39.28
C GLY A 380 35.68 39.29 38.05
N LYS A 381 36.88 39.87 38.13
CA LYS A 381 37.78 40.09 36.98
C LYS A 381 38.46 38.82 36.44
N VAL A 382 38.31 37.69 37.12
CA VAL A 382 38.90 36.40 36.73
C VAL A 382 37.91 35.57 35.89
N LEU A 383 36.61 35.68 36.16
CA LEU A 383 35.56 34.97 35.39
C LEU A 383 35.37 35.54 33.98
N GLU A 384 35.55 36.85 33.79
CA GLU A 384 35.37 37.49 32.49
C GLU A 384 36.40 37.02 31.44
N ARG A 385 37.66 36.81 31.83
CA ARG A 385 38.69 36.33 30.89
C ARG A 385 38.38 34.92 30.34
N GLN A 386 37.87 34.02 31.17
CA GLN A 386 37.47 32.68 30.70
C GLN A 386 36.20 32.70 29.83
N ARG A 387 35.30 33.67 30.02
CA ARG A 387 34.14 33.90 29.14
C ARG A 387 34.60 34.37 27.76
N ASP A 388 35.50 35.35 27.70
CA ASP A 388 35.86 36.03 26.45
C ASP A 388 36.76 35.15 25.54
N GLU A 389 37.60 34.30 26.12
CA GLU A 389 38.35 33.25 25.40
C GLU A 389 37.41 32.14 24.83
N TRP A 390 36.31 31.82 25.52
CA TRP A 390 35.33 30.85 25.01
C TRP A 390 34.44 31.44 23.92
N MET A 391 34.00 32.69 24.08
CA MET A 391 33.25 33.43 23.05
C MET A 391 34.04 33.55 21.75
N THR A 392 35.30 33.98 21.79
CA THR A 392 36.12 34.10 20.57
C THR A 392 36.35 32.76 19.85
N ALA A 393 36.45 31.65 20.58
CA ALA A 393 36.53 30.31 20.00
C ALA A 393 35.19 29.80 19.39
N VAL A 394 34.06 30.36 19.83
CA VAL A 394 32.72 30.12 19.25
C VAL A 394 32.52 31.01 18.03
N ASP A 395 32.82 32.30 18.12
CA ASP A 395 32.68 33.28 17.03
C ASP A 395 33.54 32.90 15.81
N GLN A 396 34.77 32.40 16.01
CA GLN A 396 35.60 31.88 14.92
C GLN A 396 34.95 30.68 14.21
N ARG A 397 34.35 29.74 14.96
CA ARG A 397 33.65 28.59 14.37
C ARG A 397 32.33 28.97 13.69
N ILE A 398 31.63 30.00 14.18
CA ILE A 398 30.46 30.57 13.52
C ILE A 398 30.89 31.26 12.21
N ALA A 399 31.99 32.02 12.20
CA ALA A 399 32.52 32.65 10.99
C ALA A 399 33.01 31.64 9.95
N GLU A 400 33.66 30.55 10.36
CA GLU A 400 34.03 29.44 9.46
C GLU A 400 32.80 28.74 8.87
N LEU A 401 31.77 28.46 9.69
CA LEU A 401 30.50 27.89 9.21
C LEU A 401 29.73 28.85 8.30
N GLU A 402 29.72 30.16 8.60
CA GLU A 402 29.07 31.15 7.73
C GLU A 402 29.81 31.29 6.40
N ALA A 403 31.14 31.25 6.39
CA ALA A 403 31.94 31.26 5.17
C ALA A 403 31.70 30.01 4.30
N ASP A 404 31.58 28.83 4.90
CA ASP A 404 31.30 27.58 4.16
C ASP A 404 29.84 27.52 3.68
N VAL A 405 28.89 28.04 4.45
CA VAL A 405 27.48 28.20 4.02
C VAL A 405 27.36 29.24 2.91
N ARG A 406 28.06 30.39 2.99
CA ARG A 406 28.09 31.38 1.91
C ARG A 406 28.68 30.79 0.63
N ARG A 407 29.78 30.02 0.69
CA ARG A 407 30.31 29.30 -0.47
C ARG A 407 29.30 28.34 -1.08
N ARG A 408 28.64 27.51 -0.27
CA ARG A 408 27.62 26.57 -0.76
C ARG A 408 26.40 27.28 -1.34
N LEU A 409 26.05 28.47 -0.85
CA LEU A 409 25.00 29.31 -1.43
C LEU A 409 25.48 29.99 -2.73
N GLU A 410 26.74 30.42 -2.83
CA GLU A 410 27.33 30.97 -4.05
C GLU A 410 27.47 29.89 -5.14
N GLU A 411 27.85 28.65 -4.80
CA GLU A 411 27.84 27.49 -5.69
C GLU A 411 26.40 27.14 -6.11
N LEU A 412 25.44 27.05 -5.18
CA LEU A 412 24.04 26.77 -5.52
C LEU A 412 23.38 27.89 -6.34
N VAL A 413 23.79 29.15 -6.17
CA VAL A 413 23.34 30.27 -7.02
C VAL A 413 24.00 30.20 -8.40
N ALA A 414 25.30 29.88 -8.48
CA ALA A 414 25.98 29.70 -9.76
C ALA A 414 25.41 28.53 -10.58
N ASP A 415 25.12 27.39 -9.94
CA ASP A 415 24.44 26.25 -10.55
C ASP A 415 23.01 26.61 -10.95
N ALA A 416 22.25 27.32 -10.08
CA ALA A 416 20.90 27.77 -10.41
C ALA A 416 20.87 28.79 -11.55
N GLU A 417 21.88 29.67 -11.68
CA GLU A 417 22.03 30.60 -12.81
C GLU A 417 22.52 29.88 -14.08
N ALA A 418 23.35 28.85 -13.97
CA ALA A 418 23.72 27.98 -15.08
C ALA A 418 22.51 27.19 -15.62
N GLU A 419 21.70 26.59 -14.74
CA GLU A 419 20.43 25.97 -15.13
C GLU A 419 19.46 26.99 -15.72
N ARG A 420 19.39 28.22 -15.17
CA ARG A 420 18.59 29.31 -15.75
C ARG A 420 19.04 29.67 -17.16
N GLY A 421 20.36 29.80 -17.40
CA GLY A 421 20.92 30.06 -18.72
C GLY A 421 20.63 28.93 -19.73
N VAL A 422 20.70 27.67 -19.29
CA VAL A 422 20.31 26.50 -20.10
C VAL A 422 18.81 26.49 -20.40
N LEU A 423 17.96 26.90 -19.44
CA LEU A 423 16.52 27.00 -19.63
C LEU A 423 16.12 28.19 -20.52
N GLU A 424 16.75 29.35 -20.39
CA GLU A 424 16.55 30.50 -21.28
C GLU A 424 17.03 30.21 -22.70
N ALA A 425 18.19 29.55 -22.87
CA ALA A 425 18.65 29.09 -24.18
C ALA A 425 17.66 28.10 -24.82
N ARG A 426 17.07 27.18 -24.03
CA ARG A 426 16.01 26.27 -24.50
C ARG A 426 14.70 26.98 -24.82
N LEU A 427 14.34 28.02 -24.07
CA LEU A 427 13.16 28.85 -24.37
C LEU A 427 13.36 29.70 -25.63
N GLN A 428 14.54 30.25 -25.87
CA GLN A 428 14.89 30.97 -27.10
C GLN A 428 14.93 30.05 -28.33
N GLU A 429 15.42 28.81 -28.17
CA GLU A 429 15.37 27.79 -29.22
C GLU A 429 13.94 27.32 -29.52
N LEU A 430 13.09 27.18 -28.49
CA LEU A 430 11.66 26.88 -28.69
C LEU A 430 10.91 28.06 -29.33
N ALA A 431 11.22 29.31 -28.96
CA ALA A 431 10.70 30.50 -29.62
C ALA A 431 11.11 30.56 -31.09
N ARG A 432 12.39 30.33 -31.41
CA ARG A 432 12.86 30.25 -32.82
C ARG A 432 12.17 29.14 -33.61
N ARG A 433 11.85 27.99 -32.99
CA ARG A 433 11.09 26.91 -33.65
C ARG A 433 9.62 27.28 -33.85
N LEU A 434 9.03 28.08 -32.96
CA LEU A 434 7.71 28.68 -33.16
C LEU A 434 7.71 29.71 -34.30
N ASP A 435 8.68 30.63 -34.34
CA ASP A 435 8.79 31.61 -35.43
C ASP A 435 9.07 30.94 -36.79
N ALA A 436 9.92 29.92 -36.82
CA ALA A 436 10.20 29.15 -38.04
C ALA A 436 8.98 28.35 -38.53
N THR A 437 8.12 27.86 -37.63
CA THR A 437 6.88 27.16 -38.01
C THR A 437 5.70 28.10 -38.29
N ALA A 438 5.74 29.34 -37.78
CA ALA A 438 4.85 30.42 -38.19
C ALA A 438 5.20 30.95 -39.60
N ALA A 439 6.49 31.16 -39.90
CA ALA A 439 6.97 31.61 -41.20
C ALA A 439 6.60 30.63 -42.33
N LEU A 440 6.64 29.32 -42.07
CA LEU A 440 6.22 28.26 -43.01
C LEU A 440 4.70 28.07 -43.14
N ARG A 441 3.89 29.00 -42.62
CA ARG A 441 2.45 29.14 -42.91
C ARG A 441 2.08 30.50 -43.50
N GLY A 442 3.07 31.30 -43.91
CA GLY A 442 2.91 32.65 -44.46
C GLY A 442 3.25 32.80 -45.95
N SER A 443 3.40 31.69 -46.69
CA SER A 443 3.71 31.66 -48.13
C SER A 443 2.99 30.51 -48.83
#